data_AF-A0A2N2UQZ3-F1
#
_entry.id   AF-A0A2N2UQZ3-F1
#
_cell.length_a   1.000
_cell.length_b   1.000
_cell.length_c   1.000
_cell.angle_alpha   90.00
_cell.angle_beta   90.00
_cell.angle_gamma   90.00
#
_symmetry.space_group_name_H-M   'P 1'
#
loop_
_entity.id
_entity.type
_entity.pdbx_description
1 polymer ?
#
loop_
_entity_poly.entity_id
_entity_poly.type
_entity_poly.pdbx_seq_one_letter_code
_entity_poly.pdbx_strand_id
1 'polypeptide(L)'
;MANEPLQLNLGSLRSAMSLTLHTHHASRIWHGRAPAEGRPGIIGLNGYLSAMNKMKRGAEQDDPYSDWWMLRIEDKLADTKTRLQTLREQVDQALSDVPSALSLGENMNVQPVKLPLFVNAQLGFMAVYLLADYDDLARRLILAHHTALIDRSTLERWLNDGAHALRSLFSLAQQYRYSGTTRDDFAAKTAAARAAQEKFGELPQDVLEGTRRSRFAPPLARRENRPKAPDADASEAGPSDGPVDAAAQNNEDAKA
;
A
#
# COMPACT_ATOMS: atom_id res chain seq x y z
N MET A 1 33.79 -40.43 1.64
CA MET A 1 33.02 -39.72 2.68
C MET A 1 31.90 -38.97 1.98
N ALA A 2 30.64 -39.32 2.26
CA ALA A 2 29.48 -38.68 1.66
C ALA A 2 29.33 -37.28 2.26
N ASN A 3 29.29 -36.25 1.41
CA ASN A 3 29.08 -34.87 1.82
C ASN A 3 27.56 -34.69 2.01
N GLU A 4 27.07 -34.83 3.24
CA GLU A 4 25.67 -34.52 3.55
C GLU A 4 25.42 -33.03 3.29
N PRO A 5 24.40 -32.66 2.48
CA PRO A 5 24.08 -31.26 2.25
C PRO A 5 23.61 -30.64 3.55
N LEU A 6 24.30 -29.58 3.97
CA LEU A 6 24.01 -28.79 5.17
C LEU A 6 22.59 -28.21 5.05
N GLN A 7 21.61 -28.85 5.71
CA GLN A 7 20.22 -28.38 5.75
C GLN A 7 20.13 -27.21 6.74
N LEU A 8 20.29 -25.99 6.23
CA LEU A 8 20.12 -24.75 6.99
C LEU A 8 18.66 -24.29 6.93
N ASN A 9 17.87 -24.65 7.95
CA ASN A 9 16.51 -24.14 8.14
C ASN A 9 16.55 -22.73 8.77
N LEU A 10 17.02 -21.74 8.01
CA LEU A 10 17.05 -20.34 8.45
C LEU A 10 15.65 -19.71 8.35
N GLY A 11 15.21 -19.05 9.44
CA GLY A 11 13.97 -18.28 9.46
C GLY A 11 14.09 -16.90 8.80
N SER A 12 12.98 -16.17 8.69
CA SER A 12 12.98 -14.80 8.17
C SER A 12 13.79 -13.86 9.07
N LEU A 13 14.66 -13.03 8.50
CA LEU A 13 15.31 -11.94 9.22
C LEU A 13 14.25 -10.98 9.79
N ARG A 14 14.34 -10.67 11.08
CA ARG A 14 13.48 -9.69 11.76
C ARG A 14 14.34 -8.80 12.65
N SER A 15 14.16 -7.49 12.54
CA SER A 15 14.77 -6.53 13.45
C SER A 15 13.71 -6.01 14.42
N ALA A 16 14.02 -5.99 15.71
CA ALA A 16 13.19 -5.28 16.70
C ALA A 16 13.38 -3.77 16.50
N MET A 17 12.48 -3.15 15.73
CA MET A 17 12.53 -1.72 15.43
C MET A 17 11.59 -0.93 16.37
N SER A 18 11.97 0.30 16.68
CA SER A 18 11.13 1.21 17.46
C SER A 18 11.24 2.64 16.96
N LEU A 19 10.12 3.38 16.98
CA LEU A 19 10.06 4.81 16.73
C LEU A 19 9.95 5.56 18.05
N THR A 20 10.78 6.57 18.26
CA THR A 20 10.68 7.47 19.41
C THR A 20 9.98 8.74 18.96
N LEU A 21 8.88 9.11 19.63
CA LEU A 21 8.15 10.35 19.38
C LEU A 21 8.23 11.27 20.59
N HIS A 22 8.56 12.53 20.37
CA HIS A 22 8.70 13.53 21.40
C HIS A 22 7.46 14.43 21.52
N THR A 23 6.70 14.63 20.44
CA THR A 23 5.55 15.56 20.45
C THR A 23 4.21 14.84 20.54
N HIS A 24 3.26 15.46 21.27
CA HIS A 24 1.86 15.04 21.21
C HIS A 24 1.28 15.16 19.79
N HIS A 25 1.81 16.07 18.96
CA HIS A 25 1.38 16.22 17.58
C HIS A 25 1.67 14.97 16.75
N ALA A 26 2.90 14.45 16.79
CA ALA A 26 3.26 13.22 16.09
C ALA A 26 2.56 12.00 16.71
N SER A 27 2.46 11.91 18.04
CA SER A 27 1.74 10.82 18.71
C SER A 27 0.27 10.71 18.26
N ARG A 28 -0.42 11.84 18.08
CA ARG A 28 -1.80 11.83 17.53
C ARG A 28 -1.85 11.38 16.08
N ILE A 29 -0.83 11.63 15.26
CA ILE A 29 -0.77 11.14 13.88
C ILE A 29 -0.46 9.63 13.85
N TRP A 30 0.37 9.15 14.77
CA TRP A 30 0.61 7.72 14.94
C TRP A 30 -0.66 6.94 15.24
N HIS A 31 -1.42 7.37 16.26
CA HIS A 31 -2.64 6.69 16.70
C HIS A 31 -3.83 6.96 15.78
N GLY A 32 -3.94 8.17 15.24
CA GLY A 32 -5.17 8.64 14.62
C GLY A 32 -6.23 8.97 15.67
N ARG A 33 -7.50 8.92 15.26
CA ARG A 33 -8.66 9.19 16.12
C ARG A 33 -9.72 8.13 15.85
N ALA A 34 -10.20 7.47 16.92
CA ALA A 34 -11.36 6.58 16.81
C ALA A 34 -12.60 7.33 16.29
N PRO A 35 -13.52 6.67 15.59
CA PRO A 35 -14.81 7.26 15.27
C PRO A 35 -15.57 7.56 16.57
N ALA A 36 -16.32 8.67 16.56
CA ALA A 36 -17.22 9.05 17.64
C ALA A 36 -18.56 9.47 17.04
N GLU A 37 -19.59 9.63 17.86
CA GLU A 37 -20.92 10.02 17.38
C GLU A 37 -20.85 11.32 16.57
N GLY A 38 -21.34 11.26 15.32
CA GLY A 38 -21.28 12.37 14.36
C GLY A 38 -19.88 12.75 13.85
N ARG A 39 -18.82 12.00 14.20
CA ARG A 39 -17.43 12.30 13.78
C ARG A 39 -16.75 11.06 13.21
N PRO A 40 -16.43 11.03 11.90
CA PRO A 40 -15.70 9.92 11.31
C PRO A 40 -14.31 9.78 11.96
N GLY A 41 -13.86 8.52 12.06
CA GLY A 41 -12.51 8.21 12.52
C GLY A 41 -11.44 8.78 11.59
N ILE A 42 -10.27 9.08 12.14
CA ILE A 42 -9.10 9.50 11.38
C ILE A 42 -8.08 8.38 11.49
N ILE A 43 -7.65 7.85 10.35
CA ILE A 43 -6.60 6.85 10.32
C ILE A 43 -5.27 7.44 10.80
N GLY A 44 -4.60 6.70 11.69
CA GLY A 44 -3.20 6.96 12.05
C GLY A 44 -2.23 6.13 11.22
N LEU A 45 -0.93 6.30 11.47
CA LEU A 45 0.12 5.55 10.78
C LEU A 45 -0.08 4.02 10.90
N ASN A 46 -0.57 3.51 12.03
CA ASN A 46 -0.85 2.08 12.19
C ASN A 46 -1.85 1.53 11.17
N GLY A 47 -2.90 2.29 10.87
CA GLY A 47 -3.84 1.90 9.84
C GLY A 47 -3.21 1.96 8.46
N TYR A 48 -2.38 2.98 8.18
CA TYR A 48 -1.68 3.12 6.91
C TYR A 48 -0.77 1.91 6.66
N LEU A 49 -0.02 1.47 7.67
CA LEU A 49 0.82 0.28 7.61
C LEU A 49 0.00 -0.99 7.29
N SER A 50 -1.20 -1.12 7.87
CA SER A 50 -2.12 -2.20 7.53
C SER A 50 -2.57 -2.17 6.07
N ALA A 51 -2.87 -0.99 5.53
CA ALA A 51 -3.19 -0.82 4.11
C ALA A 51 -2.01 -1.18 3.20
N MET A 52 -0.80 -0.72 3.53
CA MET A 52 0.42 -1.07 2.78
C MET A 52 0.67 -2.59 2.76
N ASN A 53 0.47 -3.27 3.89
CA ASN A 53 0.61 -4.72 3.96
C ASN A 53 -0.42 -5.47 3.11
N LYS A 54 -1.61 -4.88 2.86
CA LYS A 54 -2.61 -5.46 1.96
C LYS A 54 -2.27 -5.17 0.49
N MET A 55 -1.81 -3.96 0.16
CA MET A 55 -1.35 -3.62 -1.19
C MET A 55 -0.16 -4.49 -1.61
N LYS A 56 0.85 -4.61 -0.75
CA LYS A 56 2.02 -5.46 -0.99
C LYS A 56 1.61 -6.90 -1.28
N ARG A 57 0.71 -7.48 -0.47
CA ARG A 57 0.19 -8.84 -0.69
C ARG A 57 -0.60 -8.99 -1.99
N GLY A 58 -1.37 -7.98 -2.38
CA GLY A 58 -2.07 -8.01 -3.66
C GLY A 58 -1.08 -7.97 -4.83
N ALA A 59 -0.06 -7.12 -4.76
CA ALA A 59 1.02 -7.09 -5.75
C ALA A 59 1.83 -8.40 -5.80
N GLU A 60 2.05 -9.07 -4.67
CA GLU A 60 2.64 -10.42 -4.61
C GLU A 60 1.78 -11.47 -5.32
N GLN A 61 0.46 -11.27 -5.37
CA GLN A 61 -0.52 -12.14 -6.02
C GLN A 61 -0.78 -11.76 -7.49
N ASP A 62 0.08 -10.92 -8.08
CA ASP A 62 -0.03 -10.47 -9.48
C ASP A 62 -1.30 -9.66 -9.78
N ASP A 63 -1.84 -8.93 -8.80
CA ASP A 63 -2.99 -8.03 -9.00
C ASP A 63 -2.54 -6.68 -9.60
N PRO A 64 -2.96 -6.36 -10.84
CA PRO A 64 -2.55 -5.13 -11.51
C PRO A 64 -3.11 -3.86 -10.85
N TYR A 65 -4.27 -3.93 -10.18
CA TYR A 65 -4.79 -2.80 -9.40
C TYR A 65 -3.94 -2.54 -8.15
N SER A 66 -3.42 -3.59 -7.53
CA SER A 66 -2.52 -3.44 -6.39
C SER A 66 -1.22 -2.74 -6.79
N ASP A 67 -0.63 -3.10 -7.93
CA ASP A 67 0.52 -2.40 -8.49
C ASP A 67 0.21 -0.93 -8.83
N TRP A 68 -0.97 -0.67 -9.41
CA TRP A 68 -1.42 0.70 -9.70
C TRP A 68 -1.54 1.55 -8.43
N TRP A 69 -2.11 0.99 -7.36
CA TRP A 69 -2.20 1.67 -6.08
C TRP A 69 -0.84 1.91 -5.44
N MET A 70 0.11 0.98 -5.56
CA MET A 70 1.48 1.20 -5.07
C MET A 70 2.16 2.39 -5.77
N LEU A 71 1.96 2.55 -7.08
CA LEU A 71 2.47 3.72 -7.83
C LEU A 71 1.86 5.03 -7.32
N ARG A 72 0.53 5.09 -7.16
CA ARG A 72 -0.14 6.29 -6.63
C ARG A 72 0.31 6.66 -5.22
N ILE A 73 0.63 5.66 -4.39
CA ILE A 73 1.15 5.89 -3.04
C ILE A 73 2.60 6.35 -3.09
N GLU A 74 3.43 5.80 -3.99
CA GLU A 74 4.80 6.27 -4.21
C GLU A 74 4.83 7.75 -4.61
N ASP A 75 3.97 8.16 -5.55
CA ASP A 75 3.82 9.56 -5.96
C ASP A 75 3.36 10.44 -4.78
N LYS A 76 2.34 9.99 -4.03
CA LYS A 76 1.85 10.74 -2.88
C LYS A 76 2.88 10.86 -1.75
N LEU A 77 3.71 9.83 -1.54
CA LEU A 77 4.82 9.86 -0.58
C LEU A 77 5.85 10.91 -1.00
N ALA A 78 6.20 10.97 -2.29
CA ALA A 78 7.11 11.98 -2.82
C ALA A 78 6.56 13.40 -2.61
N ASP A 79 5.28 13.63 -2.95
CA ASP A 79 4.61 14.92 -2.72
C ASP A 79 4.60 15.31 -1.24
N THR A 80 4.25 14.38 -0.35
CA THR A 80 4.23 14.63 1.09
C THR A 80 5.64 14.94 1.61
N LYS A 81 6.67 14.25 1.11
CA LYS A 81 8.07 14.53 1.44
C LYS A 81 8.45 15.96 1.05
N THR A 82 8.18 16.36 -0.19
CA THR A 82 8.47 17.72 -0.67
C THR A 82 7.77 18.78 0.18
N ARG A 83 6.49 18.57 0.54
CA ARG A 83 5.75 19.51 1.42
C ARG A 83 6.40 19.65 2.80
N LEU A 84 6.81 18.54 3.42
CA LEU A 84 7.49 18.60 4.73
C LEU A 84 8.88 19.24 4.61
N GLN A 85 9.60 19.04 3.50
CA GLN A 85 10.88 19.71 3.24
C GLN A 85 10.72 21.22 3.09
N THR A 86 9.73 21.69 2.32
CA THR A 86 9.46 23.13 2.22
C THR A 86 9.08 23.73 3.58
N LEU A 87 8.29 23.02 4.39
CA LEU A 87 7.97 23.47 5.74
C LEU A 87 9.22 23.52 6.63
N ARG A 88 10.14 22.56 6.48
CA ARG A 88 11.43 22.56 7.17
C ARG A 88 12.25 23.78 6.85
N GLU A 89 12.36 24.13 5.58
CA GLU A 89 13.10 25.31 5.12
C GLU A 89 12.51 26.60 5.72
N GLN A 90 11.18 26.70 5.81
CA GLN A 90 10.52 27.84 6.46
C GLN A 90 10.82 27.93 7.96
N VAL A 91 10.83 26.78 8.65
CA VAL A 91 11.16 26.70 10.08
C VAL A 91 12.63 27.04 10.32
N ASP A 92 13.54 26.50 9.51
CA ASP A 92 14.97 26.77 9.61
C ASP A 92 15.26 28.27 9.33
N GLN A 93 14.54 28.89 8.40
CA GLN A 93 14.62 30.33 8.16
C GLN A 93 14.16 31.15 9.39
N ALA A 94 13.02 30.81 10.00
CA ALA A 94 12.54 31.50 11.19
C ALA A 94 13.50 31.34 12.39
N LEU A 95 14.14 30.18 12.52
CA LEU A 95 15.15 29.93 13.56
C LEU A 95 16.47 30.68 13.32
N SER A 96 16.74 31.14 12.09
CA SER A 96 17.96 31.90 11.77
C SER A 96 17.95 33.34 12.30
N ASP A 97 16.79 33.87 12.68
CA ASP A 97 16.63 35.23 13.22
C ASP A 97 17.08 35.34 14.70
N VAL A 98 17.56 34.24 15.30
CA VAL A 98 18.10 34.22 16.65
C VAL A 98 19.36 35.10 16.73
N PRO A 99 19.45 36.02 17.71
CA PRO A 99 20.66 36.80 17.93
C PRO A 99 21.88 35.90 18.14
N SER A 100 23.02 36.24 17.53
CA SER A 100 24.26 35.43 17.62
C SER A 100 24.81 35.24 19.04
N ALA A 101 24.34 36.04 20.01
CA ALA A 101 24.64 35.89 21.42
C ALA A 101 23.89 34.71 22.09
N LEU A 102 22.88 34.14 21.43
CA LEU A 102 22.08 33.02 21.91
C LEU A 102 22.37 31.76 21.09
N SER A 103 22.49 30.62 21.78
CA SER A 103 22.58 29.30 21.16
C SER A 103 21.34 28.50 21.52
N LEU A 104 20.49 28.20 20.54
CA LEU A 104 19.32 27.36 20.74
C LEU A 104 19.70 25.88 20.65
N GLY A 105 19.51 25.14 21.75
CA GLY A 105 19.66 23.69 21.78
C GLY A 105 18.46 22.95 21.20
N GLU A 106 18.57 21.62 21.15
CA GLU A 106 17.49 20.74 20.71
C GLU A 106 16.32 20.71 21.72
N ASN A 107 15.08 20.95 21.26
CA ASN A 107 13.89 20.90 22.12
C ASN A 107 13.39 19.45 22.31
N MET A 108 13.98 18.74 23.26
CA MET A 108 13.67 17.35 23.54
C MET A 108 12.58 17.21 24.61
N ASN A 109 11.63 16.31 24.37
CA ASN A 109 10.74 15.85 25.44
C ASN A 109 11.54 15.04 26.47
N VAL A 110 11.37 15.36 27.75
CA VAL A 110 11.99 14.69 28.90
C VAL A 110 11.53 13.23 29.03
N GLN A 111 10.33 12.91 28.55
CA GLN A 111 9.76 11.55 28.56
C GLN A 111 9.15 11.23 27.18
N PRO A 112 9.98 10.95 26.16
CA PRO A 112 9.48 10.62 24.84
C PRO A 112 8.84 9.23 24.83
N VAL A 113 7.86 9.03 23.94
CA VAL A 113 7.16 7.76 23.80
C VAL A 113 7.92 6.87 22.82
N LYS A 114 8.28 5.65 23.26
CA LYS A 114 8.90 4.64 22.40
C LYS A 114 7.85 3.64 21.92
N LEU A 115 7.66 3.58 20.61
CA LEU A 115 6.62 2.80 19.95
C LEU A 115 7.24 1.65 19.16
N PRO A 116 6.82 0.38 19.36
CA PRO A 116 7.33 -0.73 18.57
C PRO A 116 6.86 -0.63 17.12
N LEU A 117 7.75 -0.94 16.17
CA LEU A 117 7.47 -0.91 14.74
C LEU A 117 7.41 -2.33 14.17
N PHE A 118 6.29 -2.65 13.52
CA PHE A 118 6.10 -3.87 12.75
C PHE A 118 5.71 -3.50 11.32
N VAL A 119 6.70 -3.32 10.46
CA VAL A 119 6.51 -2.85 9.09
C VAL A 119 7.01 -3.91 8.12
N ASN A 120 6.12 -4.38 7.23
CA ASN A 120 6.44 -5.46 6.27
C ASN A 120 6.49 -4.96 4.81
N ALA A 121 6.22 -3.67 4.59
CA ALA A 121 6.21 -3.04 3.28
C ALA A 121 7.08 -1.77 3.29
N GLN A 122 7.91 -1.60 2.27
CA GLN A 122 8.88 -0.51 2.17
C GLN A 122 8.19 0.86 2.07
N LEU A 123 7.07 0.96 1.34
CA LEU A 123 6.23 2.16 1.31
C LEU A 123 5.63 2.50 2.70
N GLY A 124 5.54 1.50 3.59
CA GLY A 124 5.23 1.68 5.01
C GLY A 124 6.36 2.39 5.77
N PHE A 125 7.60 1.97 5.56
CA PHE A 125 8.78 2.60 6.18
C PHE A 125 8.96 4.05 5.75
N MET A 126 8.69 4.38 4.48
CA MET A 126 8.75 5.76 4.02
C MET A 126 7.81 6.68 4.80
N ALA A 127 6.60 6.23 5.13
CA ALA A 127 5.69 7.00 5.97
C ALA A 127 6.14 7.10 7.43
N VAL A 128 6.83 6.09 7.96
CA VAL A 128 7.48 6.15 9.29
C VAL A 128 8.53 7.26 9.31
N TYR A 129 9.37 7.36 8.28
CA TYR A 129 10.37 8.42 8.16
C TYR A 129 9.72 9.80 8.10
N LEU A 130 8.66 9.97 7.30
CA LEU A 130 7.94 11.25 7.23
C LEU A 130 7.28 11.64 8.55
N LEU A 131 6.81 10.68 9.35
CA LEU A 131 6.30 10.97 10.69
C LEU A 131 7.42 11.39 11.65
N ALA A 132 8.60 10.78 11.56
CA ALA A 132 9.76 11.17 12.35
C ALA A 132 10.24 12.58 11.99
N ASP A 133 10.29 12.90 10.68
CA ASP A 133 10.62 14.24 10.19
C ASP A 133 9.60 15.28 10.69
N TYR A 134 8.31 14.95 10.68
CA TYR A 134 7.28 15.82 11.24
C TYR A 134 7.40 16.01 12.76
N ASP A 135 7.78 14.96 13.51
CA ASP A 135 8.03 15.09 14.95
C ASP A 135 9.20 16.05 15.22
N ASP A 136 10.29 15.97 14.45
CA ASP A 136 11.40 16.92 14.52
C ASP A 136 10.94 18.36 14.23
N LEU A 137 10.18 18.55 13.14
CA LEU A 137 9.63 19.85 12.77
C LEU A 137 8.75 20.44 13.86
N ALA A 138 7.89 19.63 14.48
CA ALA A 138 7.01 20.08 15.55
C ALA A 138 7.82 20.58 16.76
N ARG A 139 8.94 19.94 17.11
CA ARG A 139 9.84 20.40 18.20
C ARG A 139 10.47 21.74 17.87
N ARG A 140 11.00 21.89 16.66
CA ARG A 140 11.61 23.14 16.17
C ARG A 140 10.61 24.30 16.14
N LEU A 141 9.39 24.02 15.70
CA LEU A 141 8.27 24.97 15.71
C LEU A 141 7.90 25.44 17.11
N ILE A 142 7.75 24.50 18.06
CA ILE A 142 7.43 24.82 19.46
C ILE A 142 8.56 25.66 20.08
N LEU A 143 9.82 25.33 19.77
CA LEU A 143 10.98 26.10 20.21
C LEU A 143 10.95 27.53 19.64
N ALA A 144 10.77 27.68 18.33
CA ALA A 144 10.71 28.99 17.67
C ALA A 144 9.61 29.88 18.28
N HIS A 145 8.45 29.31 18.59
CA HIS A 145 7.38 30.03 19.27
C HIS A 145 7.75 30.42 20.70
N HIS A 146 8.32 29.48 21.47
CA HIS A 146 8.75 29.74 22.85
C HIS A 146 9.83 30.84 22.94
N THR A 147 10.68 30.96 21.91
CA THR A 147 11.72 31.99 21.82
C THR A 147 11.26 33.25 21.08
N ALA A 148 9.94 33.43 20.91
CA ALA A 148 9.33 34.61 20.29
C ALA A 148 9.78 34.93 18.85
N LEU A 149 10.24 33.92 18.10
CA LEU A 149 10.60 34.08 16.67
C LEU A 149 9.37 33.99 15.76
N ILE A 150 8.34 33.27 16.21
CA ILE A 150 7.06 33.16 15.52
C ILE A 150 5.90 33.38 16.48
N ASP A 151 4.80 33.89 15.93
CA ASP A 151 3.56 34.08 16.66
C ASP A 151 2.75 32.78 16.77
N ARG A 152 1.69 32.83 17.58
CA ARG A 152 0.80 31.69 17.82
C ARG A 152 0.11 31.21 16.54
N SER A 153 -0.30 32.15 15.68
CA SER A 153 -1.02 31.83 14.46
C SER A 153 -0.14 31.07 13.45
N THR A 154 1.13 31.48 13.33
CA THR A 154 2.12 30.81 12.49
C THR A 154 2.43 29.41 13.00
N LEU A 155 2.62 29.24 14.32
CA LEU A 155 2.81 27.93 14.93
C LEU A 155 1.67 26.97 14.58
N GLU A 156 0.42 27.39 14.80
CA GLU A 156 -0.74 26.55 14.56
C GLU A 156 -0.92 26.21 13.08
N ARG A 157 -0.73 27.18 12.18
CA ARG A 157 -0.79 26.97 10.74
C ARG A 157 0.25 25.93 10.28
N TRP A 158 1.52 26.12 10.62
CA TRP A 158 2.61 25.24 10.18
C TRP A 158 2.50 23.82 10.76
N LEU A 159 2.10 23.67 12.03
CA LEU A 159 1.80 22.36 12.60
C LEU A 159 0.64 21.67 11.85
N ASN A 160 -0.41 22.42 11.52
CA ASN A 160 -1.55 21.88 10.78
C ASN A 160 -1.19 21.49 9.34
N ASP A 161 -0.36 22.27 8.65
CA ASP A 161 0.08 21.98 7.28
C ASP A 161 0.86 20.66 7.20
N GLY A 162 1.85 20.48 8.10
CA GLY A 162 2.61 19.23 8.17
C GLY A 162 1.73 18.04 8.54
N ALA A 163 0.83 18.21 9.52
CA ALA A 163 -0.08 17.14 9.93
C ALA A 163 -1.11 16.81 8.85
N HIS A 164 -1.56 17.79 8.07
CA HIS A 164 -2.46 17.61 6.94
C HIS A 164 -1.79 16.84 5.81
N ALA A 165 -0.52 17.13 5.49
CA ALA A 165 0.24 16.41 4.48
C ALA A 165 0.32 14.89 4.78
N LEU A 166 0.59 14.53 6.04
CA LEU A 166 0.60 13.13 6.50
C LEU A 166 -0.80 12.50 6.48
N ARG A 167 -1.81 13.19 7.01
CA ARG A 167 -3.19 12.66 7.01
C ARG A 167 -3.74 12.46 5.61
N SER A 168 -3.45 13.36 4.67
CA SER A 168 -3.83 13.25 3.26
C SER A 168 -3.23 11.99 2.62
N LEU A 169 -1.97 11.69 2.89
CA LEU A 169 -1.32 10.44 2.47
C LEU A 169 -2.04 9.21 3.06
N PHE A 170 -2.33 9.22 4.36
CA PHE A 170 -2.98 8.08 5.01
C PHE A 170 -4.40 7.84 4.51
N SER A 171 -5.16 8.91 4.31
CA SER A 171 -6.51 8.84 3.75
C SER A 171 -6.52 8.31 2.31
N LEU A 172 -5.52 8.64 1.48
CA LEU A 172 -5.41 8.06 0.13
C LEU A 172 -5.24 6.53 0.21
N ALA A 173 -4.35 6.05 1.08
CA ALA A 173 -4.12 4.62 1.24
C ALA A 173 -5.37 3.84 1.69
N GLN A 174 -6.27 4.46 2.45
CA GLN A 174 -7.52 3.81 2.88
C GLN A 174 -8.49 3.51 1.74
N GLN A 175 -8.36 4.19 0.61
CA GLN A 175 -9.26 3.99 -0.53
C GLN A 175 -8.95 2.69 -1.29
N TYR A 176 -7.76 2.11 -1.09
CA TYR A 176 -7.38 0.86 -1.73
C TYR A 176 -8.31 -0.30 -1.39
N ARG A 177 -8.66 -1.06 -2.43
CA ARG A 177 -9.40 -2.30 -2.35
C ARG A 177 -8.69 -3.32 -3.24
N TYR A 178 -8.48 -4.50 -2.70
CA TYR A 178 -7.92 -5.63 -3.45
C TYR A 178 -8.91 -6.06 -4.53
N SER A 179 -8.44 -6.26 -5.77
CA SER A 179 -9.32 -6.63 -6.87
C SER A 179 -9.60 -8.14 -6.91
N GLY A 180 -8.62 -8.95 -6.49
CA GLY A 180 -8.69 -10.41 -6.62
C GLY A 180 -8.47 -10.93 -8.04
N THR A 181 -8.10 -10.07 -8.98
CA THR A 181 -7.80 -10.43 -10.37
C THR A 181 -6.30 -10.49 -10.60
N THR A 182 -5.87 -11.32 -11.54
CA THR A 182 -4.48 -11.46 -11.99
C THR A 182 -4.29 -10.88 -13.38
N ARG A 183 -3.06 -10.64 -13.83
CA ARG A 183 -2.81 -10.19 -15.21
C ARG A 183 -3.27 -11.21 -16.26
N ASP A 184 -3.23 -12.49 -15.93
CA ASP A 184 -3.75 -13.56 -16.79
C ASP A 184 -5.27 -13.46 -16.98
N ASP A 185 -6.02 -12.99 -15.97
CA ASP A 185 -7.46 -12.75 -16.10
C ASP A 185 -7.78 -11.68 -17.15
N PHE A 186 -6.96 -10.63 -17.23
CA PHE A 186 -7.11 -9.57 -18.24
C PHE A 186 -6.70 -10.08 -19.63
N ALA A 187 -5.62 -10.85 -19.72
CA ALA A 187 -5.20 -11.46 -20.98
C ALA A 187 -6.27 -12.43 -21.54
N ALA A 188 -6.89 -13.23 -20.66
CA ALA A 188 -7.95 -14.16 -21.01
C ALA A 188 -9.35 -13.53 -21.07
N LYS A 189 -9.49 -12.22 -20.77
CA LYS A 189 -10.77 -11.48 -20.75
C LYS A 189 -11.85 -12.16 -19.91
N THR A 190 -11.48 -12.66 -18.73
CA THR A 190 -12.40 -13.41 -17.86
C THR A 190 -13.54 -12.53 -17.36
N ALA A 191 -14.61 -13.15 -16.85
CA ALA A 191 -15.70 -12.42 -16.21
C ALA A 191 -15.22 -11.60 -14.99
N ALA A 192 -14.23 -12.13 -14.25
CA ALA A 192 -13.64 -11.44 -13.10
C ALA A 192 -12.89 -10.16 -13.52
N ALA A 193 -12.10 -10.21 -14.59
CA ALA A 193 -11.41 -9.03 -15.12
C ALA A 193 -12.39 -7.92 -15.56
N ARG A 194 -13.48 -8.29 -16.26
CA ARG A 194 -14.52 -7.33 -16.67
C ARG A 194 -15.21 -6.69 -15.47
N ALA A 195 -15.60 -7.48 -14.48
CA ALA A 195 -16.23 -6.97 -13.25
C ALA A 195 -15.28 -6.06 -12.45
N ALA A 196 -13.98 -6.36 -12.42
CA ALA A 196 -12.99 -5.50 -11.79
C ALA A 196 -12.83 -4.16 -12.53
N GLN A 197 -12.82 -4.17 -13.87
CA GLN A 197 -12.76 -2.98 -14.70
C GLN A 197 -13.98 -2.06 -14.50
N GLU A 198 -15.19 -2.64 -14.44
CA GLU A 198 -16.42 -1.89 -14.13
C GLU A 198 -16.37 -1.24 -12.75
N LYS A 199 -15.78 -1.94 -11.77
CA LYS A 199 -15.75 -1.49 -10.37
C LYS A 199 -14.64 -0.49 -10.05
N PHE A 200 -13.45 -0.68 -10.61
CA PHE A 200 -12.24 0.07 -10.26
C PHE A 200 -11.76 1.00 -11.36
N GLY A 201 -12.38 0.94 -12.55
CA GLY A 201 -11.99 1.70 -13.72
C GLY A 201 -10.88 1.03 -14.52
N GLU A 202 -10.54 1.64 -15.66
CA GLU A 202 -9.52 1.14 -16.56
C GLU A 202 -8.11 1.39 -16.02
N LEU A 203 -7.21 0.45 -16.31
CA LEU A 203 -5.80 0.55 -15.96
C LEU A 203 -4.95 0.92 -17.18
N PRO A 204 -3.88 1.69 -17.01
CA PRO A 204 -2.86 1.88 -18.03
C PRO A 204 -2.30 0.53 -18.52
N GLN A 205 -2.03 0.44 -19.83
CA GLN A 205 -1.59 -0.81 -20.46
C GLN A 205 -0.24 -1.30 -19.91
N ASP A 206 0.70 -0.38 -19.63
CA ASP A 206 2.00 -0.68 -19.02
C ASP A 206 1.88 -1.32 -17.61
N VAL A 207 0.83 -0.98 -16.86
CA VAL A 207 0.53 -1.60 -15.56
C VAL A 207 -0.10 -2.98 -15.73
N LEU A 208 -1.02 -3.14 -16.69
CA LEU A 208 -1.61 -4.44 -17.04
C LEU A 208 -0.56 -5.44 -17.52
N GLU A 209 0.41 -4.97 -18.31
CA GLU A 209 1.55 -5.78 -18.79
C GLU A 209 2.59 -6.02 -17.71
N GLY A 210 2.56 -5.26 -16.61
CA GLY A 210 3.52 -5.35 -15.51
C GLY A 210 4.89 -4.76 -15.84
N THR A 211 5.01 -4.00 -16.94
CA THR A 211 6.23 -3.28 -17.32
C THR A 211 6.43 -2.04 -16.45
N ARG A 212 5.33 -1.41 -15.99
CA ARG A 212 5.35 -0.33 -15.01
C ARG A 212 4.82 -0.79 -13.66
N ARG A 213 5.69 -0.84 -12.66
CA ARG A 213 5.38 -1.21 -11.27
C ARG A 213 6.16 -0.31 -10.32
N SER A 214 5.71 -0.19 -9.07
CA SER A 214 6.51 0.51 -8.05
C SER A 214 7.88 -0.16 -7.91
N ARG A 215 8.92 0.64 -7.64
CA ARG A 215 10.27 0.10 -7.37
C ARG A 215 10.32 -0.81 -6.15
N PHE A 216 9.28 -0.74 -5.30
CA PHE A 216 9.12 -1.55 -4.10
C PHE A 216 8.08 -2.66 -4.26
N ALA A 217 7.55 -2.85 -5.47
CA ALA A 217 6.64 -3.95 -5.76
C ALA A 217 7.39 -5.29 -5.65
N PRO A 218 6.82 -6.29 -4.96
CA PRO A 218 7.43 -7.61 -4.88
C PRO A 218 7.60 -8.25 -6.27
N PRO A 219 8.63 -9.08 -6.48
CA PRO A 219 8.84 -9.74 -7.76
C PRO A 219 7.63 -10.62 -8.10
N LEU A 220 7.24 -10.62 -9.37
CA LEU A 220 6.20 -11.54 -9.84
C LEU A 220 6.76 -12.96 -9.79
N ALA A 221 5.99 -13.89 -9.25
CA ALA A 221 6.32 -15.31 -9.34
C ALA A 221 6.41 -15.67 -10.84
N ARG A 222 7.59 -16.11 -11.27
CA ARG A 222 7.90 -16.35 -12.68
C ARG A 222 6.88 -17.34 -13.26
N ARG A 223 6.35 -17.02 -14.44
CA ARG A 223 5.43 -17.86 -15.25
C ARG A 223 5.95 -19.27 -15.56
N GLU A 224 7.21 -19.59 -15.25
CA GLU A 224 7.92 -20.80 -15.67
C GLU A 224 7.43 -22.12 -15.03
N ASN A 225 6.61 -22.08 -13.98
CA ASN A 225 6.13 -23.29 -13.30
C ASN A 225 4.66 -23.66 -13.59
N ARG A 226 4.00 -23.04 -14.57
CA ARG A 226 2.71 -23.56 -15.05
C ARG A 226 3.01 -24.71 -16.03
N PRO A 227 2.63 -25.97 -15.75
CA PRO A 227 2.72 -27.02 -16.75
C PRO A 227 1.94 -26.54 -17.98
N LYS A 228 2.63 -26.45 -19.11
CA LYS A 228 2.00 -26.24 -20.41
C LYS A 228 0.93 -27.34 -20.51
N ALA A 229 -0.34 -26.97 -20.57
CA ALA A 229 -1.39 -27.94 -20.86
C ALA A 229 -0.97 -28.69 -22.12
N PRO A 230 -1.00 -30.05 -22.15
CA PRO A 230 -0.68 -30.77 -23.37
C PRO A 230 -1.62 -30.26 -24.46
N ASP A 231 -1.03 -29.84 -25.57
CA ASP A 231 -1.74 -29.45 -26.78
C ASP A 231 -2.69 -30.63 -27.11
N ALA A 232 -3.99 -30.43 -26.90
CA ALA A 232 -5.00 -31.40 -27.25
C ALA A 232 -5.02 -31.46 -28.78
N ASP A 233 -4.40 -32.52 -29.29
CA ASP A 233 -4.36 -32.92 -30.67
C ASP A 233 -5.78 -32.86 -31.26
N ALA A 234 -5.99 -31.90 -32.16
CA ALA A 234 -7.25 -31.69 -32.84
C ALA A 234 -7.18 -32.37 -34.21
N SER A 235 -7.29 -33.69 -34.22
CA SER A 235 -7.67 -34.44 -35.43
C SER A 235 -8.14 -35.84 -35.07
N GLU A 236 -9.45 -36.01 -34.92
CA GLU A 236 -10.24 -37.03 -35.64
C GLU A 236 -11.68 -37.02 -35.11
N ALA A 237 -12.58 -36.43 -35.89
CA ALA A 237 -14.01 -36.57 -35.70
C ALA A 237 -14.69 -36.86 -37.04
N GLY A 238 -15.07 -38.13 -37.21
CA GLY A 238 -16.30 -38.55 -37.86
C GLY A 238 -16.14 -39.46 -39.08
N PRO A 239 -17.20 -40.20 -39.49
CA PRO A 239 -18.48 -40.44 -38.80
C PRO A 239 -18.86 -41.93 -38.70
N SER A 240 -19.70 -42.26 -37.71
CA SER A 240 -20.35 -43.56 -37.56
C SER A 240 -21.57 -43.68 -38.47
N ASP A 241 -21.57 -44.71 -39.33
CA ASP A 241 -22.67 -45.04 -40.24
C ASP A 241 -23.51 -46.21 -39.70
N GLY A 242 -24.84 -46.02 -39.73
CA GLY A 242 -25.89 -47.05 -39.82
C GLY A 242 -26.40 -47.72 -38.53
N PRO A 243 -27.61 -48.35 -38.54
CA PRO A 243 -28.49 -48.61 -39.69
C PRO A 243 -29.99 -48.26 -39.47
N VAL A 244 -30.74 -48.08 -40.57
CA VAL A 244 -32.21 -48.15 -40.60
C VAL A 244 -32.70 -48.80 -41.89
N ASP A 245 -33.23 -50.01 -41.77
CA ASP A 245 -34.28 -50.68 -42.58
C ASP A 245 -34.49 -52.07 -41.94
N ALA A 246 -35.66 -52.70 -41.81
CA ALA A 246 -37.02 -52.42 -42.22
C ALA A 246 -37.99 -53.36 -41.46
N ALA A 247 -39.27 -53.00 -41.49
CA ALA A 247 -40.45 -53.88 -41.57
C ALA A 247 -41.00 -54.66 -40.33
N ALA A 248 -42.25 -54.30 -40.02
CA ALA A 248 -43.46 -55.17 -40.02
C ALA A 248 -44.12 -55.59 -38.69
N GLN A 249 -45.41 -55.24 -38.65
CA GLN A 249 -46.59 -55.98 -38.13
C GLN A 249 -47.12 -55.73 -36.70
N ASN A 250 -48.28 -55.05 -36.71
CA ASN A 250 -49.60 -55.50 -36.25
C ASN A 250 -50.09 -55.31 -34.80
N ASN A 251 -51.36 -54.88 -34.80
CA ASN A 251 -52.46 -54.98 -33.83
C ASN A 251 -52.39 -54.10 -32.58
N GLU A 252 -53.26 -53.09 -32.47
CA GLU A 252 -54.71 -53.12 -32.17
C GLU A 252 -55.02 -53.24 -30.66
N ASP A 253 -56.12 -52.58 -30.29
CA ASP A 253 -56.80 -52.48 -29.00
C ASP A 253 -56.15 -51.61 -27.91
N ALA A 254 -56.68 -50.44 -27.50
CA ALA A 254 -58.03 -49.99 -27.09
C ALA A 254 -58.20 -49.91 -25.56
N LYS A 255 -58.68 -48.73 -25.12
CA LYS A 255 -59.36 -48.42 -23.84
C LYS A 255 -58.46 -48.41 -22.58
N ALA A 256 -58.62 -47.51 -21.61
CA ALA A 256 -59.67 -46.53 -21.31
C ALA A 256 -59.02 -45.36 -20.54
#